data_AF-A0A2S6B1L1-F1
#
_entry.id   AF-A0A2S6B1L1-F1
#
_cell.length_a   1.000
_cell.length_b   1.000
_cell.length_c   1.000
_cell.angle_alpha   90.00
_cell.angle_beta   90.00
_cell.angle_gamma   90.00
#
_symmetry.space_group_name_H-M   'P 1'
#
loop_
_entity.id
_entity.type
_entity.pdbx_description
1 polymer ?
#
loop_
_entity_poly.entity_id
_entity_poly.type
_entity_poly.pdbx_seq_one_letter_code
_entity_poly.pdbx_strand_id
1 'polypeptide(L)'
;MFVVPPSYADTVVQGILQLQWADPPRALPGRAQAAPHLDVWLETAPGQRVALDAAQARRAAGDLYALANRHVAVSYESPLSKAARAASSSPSIGAIVPTGRVAARATALGAEGRVMASAPVLGSTRWVTLMCKFADIAAEQKPREFFQSQYGDAPGQLGHYWSEVSYGQIDLAGSSAHGWYTLPQPREAYLALVNGKQKAQLSQLFADCAAAADVDVDFRGAQGVNLMFNGELDGNAWGGGACATLDGAYTCTRVTWSPPWSFANLAPLAHEMGHGYGLPHSNNSDGDADTYDNPWDLMSDAWRNATSDATFGTLPKHVNMYQRERLGWLPATRKRVIASDNGETQEFVLDAGSLQGSTNTQLVVLATPAQPDPYKTVIYTLEARRRTGTYESRLAGDAVIIHKLEDYGIAYSIDTDTPAADVSNNEGSMLQVGERWNTPDERHWIEVVAATADGFRIRVGPRPRSMSSPAPALVKPATQTASSQPPVNTGTPSPPVATARAATARGRCDALPALLRHPMLCALLER
;
A
#
# COMPACT_ATOMS: atom_id res chain seq x y z
N MET A 1 -5.43 -30.54 -0.53
CA MET A 1 -6.36 -31.00 0.54
C MET A 1 -6.29 -29.97 1.66
N PHE A 2 -7.40 -29.40 2.13
CA PHE A 2 -7.37 -28.42 3.22
C PHE A 2 -7.08 -29.14 4.54
N VAL A 3 -6.00 -28.75 5.23
CA VAL A 3 -5.67 -29.28 6.55
C VAL A 3 -6.22 -28.32 7.59
N VAL A 4 -6.97 -28.84 8.57
CA VAL A 4 -7.46 -28.05 9.69
C VAL A 4 -6.24 -27.55 10.48
N PRO A 5 -6.13 -26.23 10.78
CA PRO A 5 -5.04 -25.72 11.59
C PRO A 5 -4.99 -26.47 12.94
N PRO A 6 -3.80 -26.76 13.48
CA PRO A 6 -3.67 -27.55 14.71
C PRO A 6 -4.43 -26.87 15.86
N SER A 7 -5.23 -27.66 16.59
CA SER A 7 -6.13 -27.18 17.65
C SER A 7 -5.49 -27.08 19.03
N TYR A 8 -4.16 -27.16 19.10
CA TYR A 8 -3.40 -27.24 20.35
C TYR A 8 -2.45 -26.04 20.52
N ALA A 9 -2.51 -25.49 21.73
CA ALA A 9 -1.48 -24.67 22.37
C ALA A 9 -0.06 -25.22 22.11
N ASP A 10 0.92 -24.33 21.93
CA ASP A 10 2.36 -24.63 21.80
C ASP A 10 2.76 -25.43 20.55
N THR A 11 1.90 -25.48 19.53
CA THR A 11 2.24 -26.09 18.25
C THR A 11 2.95 -25.08 17.36
N VAL A 12 4.15 -25.42 16.89
CA VAL A 12 4.84 -24.71 15.81
C VAL A 12 4.64 -25.48 14.51
N VAL A 13 4.12 -24.80 13.49
CA VAL A 13 3.97 -25.36 12.15
C VAL A 13 4.95 -24.67 11.23
N GLN A 14 5.72 -25.46 10.48
CA GLN A 14 6.66 -24.94 9.49
C GLN A 14 6.11 -25.14 8.08
N GLY A 15 6.44 -24.22 7.19
CA GLY A 15 6.01 -24.27 5.80
C GLY A 15 6.52 -23.08 5.00
N ILE A 16 6.05 -22.95 3.78
CA ILE A 16 6.32 -21.79 2.92
C ILE A 16 5.12 -20.85 2.98
N LEU A 17 5.36 -19.60 3.35
CA LEU A 17 4.34 -18.57 3.42
C LEU A 17 3.99 -18.09 2.01
N GLN A 18 2.72 -18.18 1.62
CA GLN A 18 2.20 -17.66 0.36
C GLN A 18 1.24 -16.51 0.65
N LEU A 19 1.39 -15.42 -0.10
CA LEU A 19 0.45 -14.31 -0.15
C LEU A 19 -0.21 -14.35 -1.53
N GLN A 20 -1.54 -14.20 -1.58
CA GLN A 20 -2.33 -14.17 -2.81
C GLN A 20 -3.27 -12.98 -2.75
N TRP A 21 -3.03 -11.99 -3.60
CA TRP A 21 -3.82 -10.76 -3.70
C TRP A 21 -4.86 -10.91 -4.80
N ALA A 22 -6.09 -10.47 -4.51
CA ALA A 22 -7.20 -10.46 -5.43
C ALA A 22 -7.49 -9.03 -5.88
N ASP A 23 -7.46 -8.84 -7.20
CA ASP A 23 -7.49 -7.55 -7.85
C ASP A 23 -8.64 -7.50 -8.86
N PRO A 24 -9.80 -6.91 -8.50
CA PRO A 24 -10.94 -6.79 -9.39
C PRO A 24 -10.64 -5.82 -10.54
N PRO A 25 -11.33 -5.93 -11.69
CA PRO A 25 -11.23 -4.93 -12.74
C PRO A 25 -11.68 -3.57 -12.20
N ARG A 26 -11.19 -2.51 -12.84
CA ARG A 26 -11.64 -1.16 -12.54
C ARG A 26 -13.17 -1.06 -12.64
N ALA A 27 -13.79 -0.50 -11.60
CA ALA A 27 -15.23 -0.27 -11.59
C ALA A 27 -15.66 0.66 -12.72
N LEU A 28 -16.84 0.36 -13.29
CA LEU A 28 -17.49 1.25 -14.24
C LEU A 28 -17.83 2.59 -13.57
N PRO A 29 -17.85 3.71 -14.32
CA PRO A 29 -18.24 5.01 -13.77
C PRO A 29 -19.55 4.96 -12.97
N GLY A 30 -19.54 5.53 -11.76
CA GLY A 30 -20.71 5.56 -10.87
C GLY A 30 -20.95 4.28 -10.07
N ARG A 31 -20.04 3.30 -10.10
CA ARG A 31 -20.05 2.13 -9.22
C ARG A 31 -18.90 2.18 -8.23
N ALA A 32 -19.14 1.68 -7.02
CA ALA A 32 -18.09 1.49 -6.03
C ALA A 32 -17.08 0.46 -6.54
N GLN A 33 -15.80 0.74 -6.32
CA GLN A 33 -14.73 -0.21 -6.52
C GLN A 33 -14.84 -1.35 -5.51
N ALA A 34 -14.57 -2.57 -5.95
CA ALA A 34 -14.52 -3.70 -5.03
C ALA A 34 -13.17 -3.66 -4.29
N ALA A 35 -13.22 -3.79 -2.96
CA ALA A 35 -12.03 -3.81 -2.13
C ALA A 35 -11.12 -5.00 -2.50
N PRO A 36 -9.78 -4.82 -2.45
CA PRO A 36 -8.85 -5.92 -2.63
C PRO A 36 -9.02 -6.96 -1.52
N HIS A 37 -8.51 -8.15 -1.78
CA HIS A 37 -8.49 -9.21 -0.78
C HIS A 37 -7.12 -9.89 -0.72
N LEU A 38 -6.62 -10.12 0.49
CA LEU A 38 -5.38 -10.86 0.71
C LEU A 38 -5.67 -12.21 1.36
N ASP A 39 -5.39 -13.27 0.63
CA ASP A 39 -5.29 -14.63 1.17
C ASP A 39 -3.87 -14.90 1.67
N VAL A 40 -3.75 -15.49 2.85
CA VAL A 40 -2.48 -15.92 3.44
C VAL A 40 -2.52 -17.42 3.67
N TRP A 41 -1.56 -18.13 3.10
CA TRP A 41 -1.45 -19.59 3.22
C TRP A 41 -0.08 -20.00 3.74
N LEU A 42 -0.05 -21.11 4.47
CA LEU A 42 1.17 -21.82 4.82
C LEU A 42 1.17 -23.18 4.12
N GLU A 43 2.05 -23.39 3.14
CA GLU A 43 2.25 -24.70 2.51
C GLU A 43 3.15 -25.55 3.41
N THR A 44 2.59 -26.56 4.06
CA THR A 44 3.29 -27.38 5.08
C THR A 44 3.93 -28.63 4.49
N ALA A 45 3.40 -29.13 3.38
CA ALA A 45 3.90 -30.24 2.59
C ALA A 45 3.27 -30.19 1.19
N PRO A 46 3.77 -30.92 0.18
CA PRO A 46 3.21 -30.86 -1.16
C PRO A 46 1.69 -31.06 -1.23
N GLY A 47 0.96 -30.01 -1.64
CA GLY A 47 -0.50 -30.01 -1.77
C GLY A 47 -1.26 -29.91 -0.44
N GLN A 48 -0.54 -29.69 0.67
CA GLN A 48 -1.06 -29.51 2.00
C GLN A 48 -0.80 -28.08 2.46
N ARG A 49 -1.90 -27.34 2.65
CA ARG A 49 -1.85 -25.94 3.07
C ARG A 49 -2.82 -25.63 4.20
N VAL A 50 -2.44 -24.65 5.00
CA VAL A 50 -3.23 -24.11 6.11
C VAL A 50 -3.54 -22.64 5.82
N ALA A 51 -4.81 -22.25 5.91
CA ALA A 51 -5.20 -20.85 5.82
C ALA A 51 -4.77 -20.11 7.09
N LEU A 52 -4.19 -18.92 6.94
CA LEU A 52 -3.89 -18.02 8.04
C LEU A 52 -4.79 -16.79 7.97
N ASP A 53 -5.29 -16.33 9.11
CA ASP A 53 -6.00 -15.05 9.17
C ASP A 53 -5.03 -13.91 8.81
N ALA A 54 -5.34 -13.16 7.76
CA ALA A 54 -4.44 -12.16 7.22
C ALA A 54 -4.11 -11.05 8.23
N ALA A 55 -5.09 -10.62 9.03
CA ALA A 55 -4.89 -9.58 10.03
C ALA A 55 -3.97 -10.05 11.16
N GLN A 56 -4.18 -11.27 11.69
CA GLN A 56 -3.28 -11.88 12.66
C GLN A 56 -1.90 -12.13 12.09
N ALA A 57 -1.80 -12.63 10.85
CA ALA A 57 -0.52 -12.90 10.20
C ALA A 57 0.32 -11.62 10.04
N ARG A 58 -0.29 -10.49 9.64
CA ARG A 58 0.39 -9.19 9.56
C ARG A 58 0.99 -8.77 10.91
N ARG A 59 0.19 -8.87 11.99
CA ARG A 59 0.66 -8.55 13.35
C ARG A 59 1.76 -9.49 13.83
N ALA A 60 1.60 -10.80 13.60
CA ALA A 60 2.50 -11.83 14.09
C ALA A 60 3.84 -11.88 13.33
N ALA A 61 3.87 -11.45 12.07
CA ALA A 61 5.08 -11.42 11.24
C ALA A 61 5.91 -10.13 11.40
N GLY A 62 5.28 -9.03 11.80
CA GLY A 62 5.89 -7.70 11.76
C GLY A 62 6.01 -7.15 10.33
N ASP A 63 6.75 -7.82 9.45
CA ASP A 63 6.79 -7.48 8.00
C ASP A 63 6.39 -8.72 7.20
N LEU A 64 5.08 -8.97 7.11
CA LEU A 64 4.51 -10.14 6.44
C LEU A 64 4.95 -10.22 4.96
N TYR A 65 5.04 -9.05 4.30
CA TYR A 65 5.31 -8.96 2.87
C TYR A 65 6.74 -9.40 2.53
N ALA A 66 7.71 -9.08 3.39
CA ALA A 66 9.09 -9.55 3.24
C ALA A 66 9.28 -11.05 3.53
N LEU A 67 8.26 -11.72 4.09
CA LEU A 67 8.24 -13.17 4.30
C LEU A 67 7.54 -13.93 3.16
N ALA A 68 6.96 -13.23 2.18
CA ALA A 68 6.26 -13.85 1.06
C ALA A 68 7.18 -14.82 0.29
N ASN A 69 6.67 -16.02 0.01
CA ASN A 69 7.36 -17.12 -0.66
C ASN A 69 8.61 -17.64 0.07
N ARG A 70 8.69 -17.47 1.40
CA ARG A 70 9.82 -17.94 2.22
C ARG A 70 9.38 -19.00 3.22
N HIS A 71 10.35 -19.82 3.64
CA HIS A 71 10.15 -20.75 4.73
C HIS A 71 9.99 -20.00 6.07
N VAL A 72 8.90 -20.28 6.76
CA VAL A 72 8.55 -19.71 8.06
C VAL A 72 8.12 -20.79 9.05
N ALA A 73 8.14 -20.42 10.32
CA ALA A 73 7.53 -21.13 11.44
C ALA A 73 6.41 -20.25 11.99
N VAL A 74 5.23 -20.83 12.13
CA VAL A 74 4.04 -20.20 12.71
C VAL A 74 3.79 -20.83 14.07
N SER A 75 3.81 -20.02 15.12
CA SER A 75 3.39 -20.45 16.46
C SER A 75 1.94 -20.03 16.73
N TYR A 76 1.20 -20.90 17.40
CA TYR A 76 -0.17 -20.63 17.81
C TYR A 76 -0.26 -20.47 19.32
N GLU A 77 -1.04 -19.48 19.77
CA GLU A 77 -1.22 -19.19 21.18
C GLU A 77 -2.19 -20.17 21.84
N SER A 78 -1.97 -20.39 23.14
CA SER A 78 -2.93 -21.08 24.00
C SER A 78 -4.20 -20.23 24.18
N PRO A 79 -5.41 -20.78 23.99
CA PRO A 79 -6.63 -20.05 24.34
C PRO A 79 -6.64 -19.75 25.85
N LEU A 80 -6.80 -18.47 26.20
CA LEU A 80 -6.71 -17.95 27.58
C LEU A 80 -7.79 -18.52 28.53
N SER A 81 -8.83 -19.19 28.02
CA SER A 81 -9.82 -19.90 28.84
C SER A 81 -10.59 -20.96 28.04
N LYS A 82 -11.28 -21.87 28.75
CA LYS A 82 -12.22 -22.83 28.13
C LYS A 82 -13.37 -22.14 27.39
N ALA A 83 -13.83 -20.99 27.86
CA ALA A 83 -14.86 -20.19 27.19
C ALA A 83 -14.33 -19.55 25.90
N ALA A 84 -13.09 -19.04 25.90
CA ALA A 84 -12.43 -18.54 24.69
C ALA A 84 -12.22 -19.65 23.66
N ARG A 85 -11.83 -20.86 24.10
CA ARG A 85 -11.68 -22.04 23.24
C ARG A 85 -12.99 -22.51 22.60
N ALA A 86 -14.13 -22.31 23.27
CA ALA A 86 -15.45 -22.63 22.74
C ALA A 86 -16.02 -21.54 21.81
N ALA A 87 -15.52 -20.30 21.92
CA ALA A 87 -15.97 -19.15 21.12
C ALA A 87 -15.12 -18.90 19.86
N SER A 88 -13.84 -19.32 19.82
CA SER A 88 -12.98 -19.18 18.65
C SER A 88 -12.95 -20.45 17.81
N SER A 89 -13.35 -20.37 16.54
CA SER A 89 -13.26 -21.49 15.59
C SER A 89 -11.85 -21.71 15.01
N SER A 90 -10.92 -20.77 15.21
CA SER A 90 -9.54 -20.83 14.71
C SER A 90 -8.52 -20.46 15.81
N PRO A 91 -7.36 -21.14 15.86
CA PRO A 91 -6.31 -20.82 16.83
C PRO A 91 -5.68 -19.44 16.55
N SER A 92 -5.37 -18.69 17.62
CA SER A 92 -4.71 -17.38 17.55
C SER A 92 -3.27 -17.54 17.09
N ILE A 93 -2.82 -16.75 16.10
CA ILE A 93 -1.43 -16.75 15.64
C ILE A 93 -0.60 -15.85 16.56
N GLY A 94 0.41 -16.44 17.22
CA GLY A 94 1.30 -15.74 18.14
C GLY A 94 2.49 -15.08 17.45
N ALA A 95 3.21 -15.84 16.62
CA ALA A 95 4.36 -15.33 15.86
C ALA A 95 4.52 -16.04 14.52
N ILE A 96 5.01 -15.30 13.52
CA ILE A 96 5.49 -15.84 12.25
C ILE A 96 6.94 -15.42 12.10
N VAL A 97 7.84 -16.38 12.07
CA VAL A 97 9.29 -16.11 11.96
C VAL A 97 9.90 -16.91 10.81
N PRO A 98 10.85 -16.34 10.06
CA PRO A 98 11.58 -17.07 9.03
C PRO A 98 12.42 -18.21 9.65
N THR A 99 12.42 -19.39 9.03
CA THR A 99 13.20 -20.56 9.48
C THR A 99 14.52 -20.75 8.74
N GLY A 100 14.69 -20.09 7.59
CA GLY A 100 15.95 -20.04 6.86
C GLY A 100 16.92 -19.00 7.42
N ARG A 101 18.17 -18.99 6.91
CA ARG A 101 19.12 -17.90 7.19
C ARG A 101 18.59 -16.60 6.59
N VAL A 102 17.92 -15.80 7.41
CA VAL A 102 17.79 -14.37 7.15
C VAL A 102 19.18 -13.79 7.33
N ALA A 103 19.74 -13.14 6.30
CA ALA A 103 20.96 -12.39 6.51
C ALA A 103 20.70 -11.41 7.67
N ALA A 104 21.55 -11.36 8.69
CA ALA A 104 21.38 -10.45 9.84
C ALA A 104 21.29 -8.96 9.42
N ARG A 105 21.71 -8.64 8.19
CA ARG A 105 21.49 -7.33 7.53
C ARG A 105 20.03 -7.03 7.21
N ALA A 106 19.16 -8.05 7.14
CA ALA A 106 17.79 -7.90 6.67
C ALA A 106 16.84 -7.44 7.77
N THR A 107 17.13 -7.62 9.06
CA THR A 107 16.31 -7.10 10.16
C THR A 107 17.15 -6.15 11.00
N ALA A 108 17.26 -4.90 10.56
CA ALA A 108 17.84 -3.82 11.36
C ALA A 108 16.75 -2.80 11.68
N LEU A 109 16.74 -2.26 12.90
CA LEU A 109 16.11 -0.96 13.13
C LEU A 109 16.85 0.03 12.23
N GLY A 110 16.16 0.55 11.22
CA GLY A 110 16.69 1.66 10.43
C GLY A 110 16.91 2.89 11.32
N ALA A 111 17.70 3.85 10.84
CA ALA A 111 17.87 5.15 11.52
C ALA A 111 16.52 5.87 11.75
N GLU A 112 15.49 5.47 11.00
CA GLU A 112 14.11 5.91 11.09
C GLU A 112 13.27 5.26 12.21
N GLY A 113 13.81 4.28 12.96
CA GLY A 113 13.11 3.61 14.06
C GLY A 113 12.06 2.57 13.63
N ARG A 114 11.85 2.39 12.32
CA ARG A 114 11.05 1.32 11.73
C ARG A 114 11.93 0.13 11.37
N VAL A 115 11.43 -1.09 11.60
CA VAL A 115 12.05 -2.33 11.10
C VAL A 115 11.36 -2.74 9.81
N MET A 116 12.16 -3.02 8.78
CA MET A 116 11.72 -3.70 7.57
C MET A 116 12.62 -4.89 7.31
N ALA A 117 12.04 -5.99 6.87
CA ALA A 117 12.82 -7.14 6.44
C ALA A 117 13.30 -6.93 4.99
N SER A 118 14.61 -6.92 4.77
CA SER A 118 15.18 -6.83 3.42
C SER A 118 14.84 -8.08 2.60
N ALA A 119 14.13 -7.90 1.50
CA ALA A 119 13.80 -8.93 0.52
C ALA A 119 14.11 -8.43 -0.90
N PRO A 120 15.40 -8.17 -1.21
CA PRO A 120 15.78 -7.54 -2.46
C PRO A 120 15.50 -8.48 -3.64
N VAL A 121 15.03 -7.90 -4.75
CA VAL A 121 14.83 -8.60 -6.02
C VAL A 121 15.77 -7.95 -7.03
N LEU A 122 16.81 -8.66 -7.43
CA LEU A 122 17.93 -8.12 -8.23
C LEU A 122 18.35 -9.11 -9.32
N GLY A 123 18.97 -8.58 -10.37
CA GLY A 123 19.45 -9.34 -11.52
C GLY A 123 18.32 -9.74 -12.46
N SER A 124 18.61 -10.72 -13.31
CA SER A 124 17.62 -11.19 -14.28
C SER A 124 16.51 -11.98 -13.60
N THR A 125 15.29 -11.47 -13.70
CA THR A 125 14.09 -12.11 -13.18
C THR A 125 13.32 -12.77 -14.33
N ARG A 126 13.68 -14.01 -14.65
CA ARG A 126 13.02 -14.78 -15.71
C ARG A 126 11.57 -15.11 -15.35
N TRP A 127 10.61 -14.68 -16.18
CA TRP A 127 9.20 -15.05 -16.06
C TRP A 127 8.77 -15.99 -17.19
N VAL A 128 7.98 -17.01 -16.84
CA VAL A 128 7.39 -17.94 -17.80
C VAL A 128 5.90 -17.65 -17.88
N THR A 129 5.41 -17.18 -19.03
CA THR A 129 3.97 -17.04 -19.27
C THR A 129 3.43 -18.35 -19.85
N LEU A 130 2.39 -18.91 -19.23
CA LEU A 130 1.62 -20.04 -19.75
C LEU A 130 0.22 -19.55 -20.09
N MET A 131 -0.27 -19.84 -21.29
CA MET A 131 -1.70 -19.68 -21.58
C MET A 131 -2.44 -20.97 -21.26
N CYS A 132 -3.47 -20.88 -20.44
CA CYS A 132 -4.17 -22.02 -19.85
C CYS A 132 -5.64 -21.98 -20.31
N LYS A 133 -6.05 -23.01 -21.03
CA LYS A 133 -7.37 -23.12 -21.65
C LYS A 133 -8.26 -24.05 -20.86
N PHE A 134 -9.38 -23.57 -20.33
CA PHE A 134 -10.40 -24.44 -19.72
C PHE A 134 -10.96 -25.42 -20.76
N ALA A 135 -11.22 -26.66 -20.36
CA ALA A 135 -11.61 -27.74 -21.29
C ALA A 135 -12.91 -27.44 -22.06
N ASP A 136 -13.80 -26.65 -21.47
CA ASP A 136 -15.13 -26.30 -21.99
C ASP A 136 -15.17 -24.95 -22.73
N ILE A 137 -14.07 -24.20 -22.77
CA ILE A 137 -14.01 -22.89 -23.43
C ILE A 137 -13.06 -22.98 -24.61
N ALA A 138 -13.60 -22.87 -25.82
CA ALA A 138 -12.83 -22.99 -27.06
C ALA A 138 -12.01 -21.73 -27.41
N ALA A 139 -12.46 -20.56 -26.96
CA ALA A 139 -11.87 -19.27 -27.32
C ALA A 139 -10.44 -19.12 -26.82
N GLU A 140 -9.60 -18.46 -27.63
CA GLU A 140 -8.22 -18.10 -27.32
C GLU A 140 -8.07 -16.61 -27.65
N GLN A 141 -8.18 -15.74 -26.64
CA GLN A 141 -8.41 -14.31 -26.84
C GLN A 141 -7.24 -13.60 -27.49
N LYS A 142 -6.02 -14.10 -27.27
CA LYS A 142 -4.77 -13.57 -27.79
C LYS A 142 -3.87 -14.73 -28.20
N PRO A 143 -3.10 -14.58 -29.30
CA PRO A 143 -2.11 -15.57 -29.69
C PRO A 143 -0.90 -15.54 -28.75
N ARG A 144 -0.12 -16.62 -28.71
CA ARG A 144 1.14 -16.69 -27.93
C ARG A 144 2.09 -15.53 -28.24
N GLU A 145 2.16 -15.13 -29.50
CA GLU A 145 3.04 -14.07 -29.99
C GLU A 145 2.71 -12.72 -29.35
N PHE A 146 1.44 -12.48 -29.00
CA PHE A 146 1.04 -11.27 -28.27
C PHE A 146 1.69 -11.25 -26.89
N PHE A 147 1.57 -12.32 -26.11
CA PHE A 147 2.16 -12.41 -24.78
C PHE A 147 3.69 -12.44 -24.82
N GLN A 148 4.28 -13.14 -25.79
CA GLN A 148 5.73 -13.13 -25.98
C GLN A 148 6.25 -11.71 -26.30
N SER A 149 5.49 -10.92 -27.06
CA SER A 149 5.88 -9.55 -27.41
C SER A 149 5.83 -8.58 -26.23
N GLN A 150 5.16 -8.94 -25.13
CA GLN A 150 5.15 -8.12 -23.91
C GLN A 150 6.52 -8.07 -23.22
N TYR A 151 7.40 -9.05 -23.43
CA TYR A 151 8.70 -9.15 -22.74
C TYR A 151 9.84 -8.35 -23.38
N GLY A 152 9.59 -7.60 -24.44
CA GLY A 152 10.65 -6.82 -25.09
C GLY A 152 11.11 -5.59 -24.28
N ASP A 153 12.15 -4.94 -24.81
CA ASP A 153 12.81 -3.78 -24.19
C ASP A 153 12.45 -2.45 -24.86
N ALA A 154 11.41 -2.42 -25.71
CA ALA A 154 10.89 -1.17 -26.25
C ALA A 154 9.96 -0.48 -25.23
N PRO A 155 9.86 0.87 -25.25
CA PRO A 155 8.91 1.61 -24.44
C PRO A 155 7.50 1.02 -24.54
N GLY A 156 6.86 0.79 -23.38
CA GLY A 156 5.54 0.20 -23.31
C GLY A 156 5.52 -1.34 -23.23
N GLN A 157 6.67 -2.00 -23.22
CA GLN A 157 6.81 -3.43 -22.92
C GLN A 157 7.26 -3.66 -21.46
N LEU A 158 7.10 -4.88 -20.95
CA LEU A 158 7.45 -5.27 -19.58
C LEU A 158 8.97 -5.25 -19.34
N GLY A 159 9.79 -5.69 -20.29
CA GLY A 159 11.25 -5.68 -20.15
C GLY A 159 11.75 -4.25 -19.93
N HIS A 160 11.29 -3.33 -20.77
CA HIS A 160 11.55 -1.90 -20.61
C HIS A 160 11.01 -1.34 -19.29
N TYR A 161 9.75 -1.65 -18.95
CA TYR A 161 9.10 -1.13 -17.74
C TYR A 161 9.87 -1.52 -16.47
N TRP A 162 10.13 -2.82 -16.29
CA TRP A 162 10.78 -3.33 -15.08
C TRP A 162 12.24 -2.88 -15.00
N SER A 163 12.95 -2.77 -16.12
CA SER A 163 14.28 -2.16 -16.15
C SER A 163 14.23 -0.68 -15.77
N GLU A 164 13.26 0.09 -16.27
CA GLU A 164 13.16 1.52 -15.98
C GLU A 164 12.83 1.79 -14.50
N VAL A 165 11.76 1.19 -13.99
CA VAL A 165 11.28 1.42 -12.63
C VAL A 165 12.27 0.92 -11.57
N SER A 166 13.07 -0.10 -11.89
CA SER A 166 14.10 -0.64 -11.00
C SER A 166 15.46 0.02 -11.14
N TYR A 167 15.63 1.02 -12.01
CA TYR A 167 16.95 1.61 -12.33
C TYR A 167 17.97 0.58 -12.84
N GLY A 168 17.51 -0.39 -13.64
CA GLY A 168 18.31 -1.48 -14.18
C GLY A 168 18.75 -2.52 -13.15
N GLN A 169 18.16 -2.51 -11.94
CA GLN A 169 18.46 -3.51 -10.92
C GLN A 169 17.84 -4.87 -11.24
N ILE A 170 16.78 -4.89 -12.06
CA ILE A 170 16.25 -6.10 -12.68
C ILE A 170 16.07 -5.94 -14.19
N ASP A 171 16.16 -7.06 -14.89
CA ASP A 171 15.73 -7.23 -16.28
C ASP A 171 14.86 -8.48 -16.39
N LEU A 172 14.16 -8.65 -17.52
CA LEU A 172 13.34 -9.83 -17.79
C LEU A 172 14.00 -10.81 -18.77
N ALA A 173 15.32 -10.80 -18.90
CA ALA A 173 16.01 -11.64 -19.87
C ALA A 173 15.68 -13.13 -19.66
N GLY A 174 15.52 -13.87 -20.76
CA GLY A 174 15.12 -15.28 -20.74
C GLY A 174 13.63 -15.53 -20.46
N SER A 175 12.82 -14.48 -20.27
CA SER A 175 11.37 -14.62 -20.15
C SER A 175 10.73 -15.08 -21.46
N SER A 176 9.67 -15.87 -21.36
CA SER A 176 9.06 -16.54 -22.52
C SER A 176 7.57 -16.79 -22.32
N ALA A 177 6.81 -16.88 -23.41
CA ALA A 177 5.40 -17.25 -23.40
C ALA A 177 5.15 -18.56 -24.16
N HIS A 178 4.32 -19.44 -23.60
CA HIS A 178 4.06 -20.79 -24.08
C HIS A 178 2.56 -21.09 -24.14
N GLY A 179 2.18 -21.78 -25.22
CA GLY A 179 0.86 -21.85 -25.85
C GLY A 179 -0.31 -22.34 -25.00
N TRP A 180 -1.52 -22.31 -25.58
CA TRP A 180 -2.78 -22.66 -24.91
C TRP A 180 -2.86 -24.13 -24.50
N TYR A 181 -2.39 -24.44 -23.29
CA TYR A 181 -2.49 -25.77 -22.69
C TYR A 181 -3.90 -26.02 -22.19
N THR A 182 -4.53 -27.09 -22.67
CA THR A 182 -5.89 -27.44 -22.25
C THR A 182 -5.83 -28.07 -20.85
N LEU A 183 -6.47 -27.40 -19.90
CA LEU A 183 -6.67 -27.88 -18.54
C LEU A 183 -7.55 -29.13 -18.54
N PRO A 184 -7.35 -30.08 -17.61
CA PRO A 184 -8.08 -31.34 -17.58
C PRO A 184 -9.57 -31.21 -17.22
N GLN A 185 -9.99 -30.08 -16.65
CA GLN A 185 -11.36 -29.89 -16.17
C GLN A 185 -12.03 -28.66 -16.82
N PRO A 186 -13.37 -28.62 -16.87
CA PRO A 186 -14.10 -27.42 -17.26
C PRO A 186 -13.88 -26.29 -16.24
N ARG A 187 -14.14 -25.04 -16.66
CA ARG A 187 -13.97 -23.84 -15.83
C ARG A 187 -14.60 -23.95 -14.45
N GLU A 188 -15.83 -24.46 -14.38
CA GLU A 188 -16.59 -24.55 -13.12
C GLU A 188 -15.90 -25.41 -12.06
N ALA A 189 -15.13 -26.44 -12.47
CA ALA A 189 -14.40 -27.29 -11.54
C ALA A 189 -13.26 -26.56 -10.81
N TYR A 190 -12.79 -25.42 -11.34
CA TYR A 190 -11.76 -24.59 -10.73
C TYR A 190 -12.33 -23.46 -9.84
N LEU A 191 -13.65 -23.45 -9.63
CA LEU A 191 -14.33 -22.44 -8.81
C LEU A 191 -14.99 -23.11 -7.62
N ALA A 192 -14.72 -22.60 -6.43
CA ALA A 192 -15.41 -22.99 -5.20
C ALA A 192 -16.43 -21.93 -4.80
N LEU A 193 -17.54 -22.34 -4.17
CA LEU A 193 -18.47 -21.40 -3.54
C LEU A 193 -18.04 -21.14 -2.10
N VAL A 194 -17.62 -19.92 -1.80
CA VAL A 194 -17.22 -19.48 -0.46
C VAL A 194 -18.10 -18.30 -0.06
N ASN A 195 -18.86 -18.44 1.02
CA ASN A 195 -19.81 -17.43 1.51
C ASN A 195 -20.77 -16.92 0.40
N GLY A 196 -21.23 -17.83 -0.46
CA GLY A 196 -22.15 -17.51 -1.57
C GLY A 196 -21.51 -16.79 -2.76
N LYS A 197 -20.18 -16.63 -2.79
CA LYS A 197 -19.44 -16.07 -3.94
C LYS A 197 -18.51 -17.12 -4.55
N GLN A 198 -18.35 -17.09 -5.87
CA GLN A 198 -17.34 -17.91 -6.54
C GLN A 198 -15.95 -17.43 -6.12
N LYS A 199 -15.04 -18.38 -5.91
CA LYS A 199 -13.63 -18.15 -5.58
C LYS A 199 -12.76 -19.10 -6.38
N ALA A 200 -11.73 -18.57 -7.04
CA ALA A 200 -10.83 -19.34 -7.87
C ALA A 200 -9.94 -20.26 -7.01
N GLN A 201 -9.78 -21.50 -7.46
CA GLN A 201 -8.90 -22.48 -6.84
C GLN A 201 -7.47 -22.31 -7.39
N LEU A 202 -6.80 -21.21 -6.99
CA LEU A 202 -5.53 -20.75 -7.55
C LEU A 202 -4.41 -21.81 -7.59
N SER A 203 -4.23 -22.58 -6.50
CA SER A 203 -3.23 -23.65 -6.46
C SER A 203 -3.54 -24.77 -7.45
N GLN A 204 -4.82 -25.11 -7.66
CA GLN A 204 -5.20 -26.14 -8.63
C GLN A 204 -5.05 -25.63 -10.06
N LEU A 205 -5.46 -24.38 -10.32
CA LEU A 205 -5.26 -23.71 -11.61
C LEU A 205 -3.77 -23.69 -12.00
N PHE A 206 -2.89 -23.36 -11.06
CA PHE A 206 -1.45 -23.36 -11.30
C PHE A 206 -0.90 -24.77 -11.53
N ALA A 207 -1.23 -25.71 -10.64
CA ALA A 207 -0.73 -27.09 -10.74
C ALA A 207 -1.14 -27.76 -12.04
N ASP A 208 -2.41 -27.63 -12.45
CA ASP A 208 -2.91 -28.28 -13.66
C ASP A 208 -2.35 -27.63 -14.94
N CYS A 209 -2.21 -26.29 -14.97
CA CYS A 209 -1.62 -25.64 -16.14
C CYS A 209 -0.12 -25.94 -16.26
N ALA A 210 0.61 -25.89 -15.15
CA ALA A 210 2.03 -26.22 -15.14
C ALA A 210 2.26 -27.68 -15.56
N ALA A 211 1.46 -28.62 -15.05
CA ALA A 211 1.54 -30.04 -15.44
C ALA A 211 1.25 -30.26 -16.92
N ALA A 212 0.30 -29.52 -17.49
CA ALA A 212 0.01 -29.59 -18.93
C ALA A 212 1.14 -29.00 -19.80
N ALA A 213 1.92 -28.06 -19.26
CA ALA A 213 3.03 -27.39 -19.94
C ALA A 213 4.40 -28.06 -19.73
N ASP A 214 4.57 -28.87 -18.70
CA ASP A 214 5.87 -29.38 -18.20
C ASP A 214 6.71 -30.11 -19.26
N VAL A 215 6.08 -30.79 -20.21
CA VAL A 215 6.78 -31.49 -21.30
C VAL A 215 7.45 -30.53 -22.30
N ASP A 216 6.92 -29.31 -22.43
CA ASP A 216 7.35 -28.34 -23.43
C ASP A 216 8.15 -27.16 -22.84
N VAL A 217 8.07 -26.97 -21.53
CA VAL A 217 8.54 -25.74 -20.84
C VAL A 217 9.55 -26.06 -19.75
N ASP A 218 10.73 -25.46 -19.84
CA ASP A 218 11.75 -25.50 -18.79
C ASP A 218 11.50 -24.41 -17.75
N PHE A 219 11.17 -24.81 -16.53
CA PHE A 219 10.91 -23.90 -15.40
C PHE A 219 12.16 -23.63 -14.56
N ARG A 220 13.30 -24.27 -14.83
CA ARG A 220 14.54 -24.02 -14.08
C ARG A 220 14.93 -22.55 -14.14
N GLY A 221 15.24 -22.00 -12.97
CA GLY A 221 15.62 -20.59 -12.83
C GLY A 221 14.50 -19.59 -13.10
N ALA A 222 13.25 -20.03 -13.30
CA ALA A 222 12.12 -19.10 -13.38
C ALA A 222 11.88 -18.43 -12.02
N GLN A 223 11.88 -17.11 -12.02
CA GLN A 223 11.56 -16.29 -10.86
C GLN A 223 10.05 -16.32 -10.54
N GLY A 224 9.23 -16.50 -11.59
CA GLY A 224 7.78 -16.60 -11.48
C GLY A 224 7.12 -17.11 -12.76
N VAL A 225 5.83 -17.46 -12.63
CA VAL A 225 4.99 -17.96 -13.72
C VAL A 225 3.75 -17.07 -13.86
N ASN A 226 3.51 -16.54 -15.06
CA ASN A 226 2.27 -15.83 -15.36
C ASN A 226 1.27 -16.77 -16.02
N LEU A 227 0.07 -16.90 -15.47
CA LEU A 227 -0.97 -17.78 -16.02
C LEU A 227 -2.05 -16.94 -16.70
N MET A 228 -2.23 -17.12 -18.01
CA MET A 228 -3.22 -16.41 -18.81
C MET A 228 -4.40 -17.33 -19.10
N PHE A 229 -5.57 -17.07 -18.51
CA PHE A 229 -6.73 -17.95 -18.66
C PHE A 229 -7.66 -17.48 -19.78
N ASN A 230 -8.25 -18.43 -20.51
CA ASN A 230 -9.22 -18.11 -21.56
C ASN A 230 -10.66 -17.93 -21.06
N GLY A 231 -10.87 -17.93 -19.75
CA GLY A 231 -12.17 -17.73 -19.13
C GLY A 231 -12.03 -16.90 -17.86
N GLU A 232 -13.15 -16.31 -17.43
CA GLU A 232 -13.20 -15.57 -16.17
C GLU A 232 -12.80 -16.47 -14.99
N LEU A 233 -12.14 -15.90 -13.99
CA LEU A 233 -11.85 -16.62 -12.75
C LEU A 233 -13.03 -16.41 -11.79
N ASP A 234 -12.85 -15.55 -10.80
CA ASP A 234 -13.84 -15.18 -9.80
C ASP A 234 -14.14 -13.67 -9.80
N GLY A 235 -13.87 -13.02 -10.93
CA GLY A 235 -13.99 -11.57 -11.09
C GLY A 235 -12.71 -10.81 -10.75
N ASN A 236 -11.62 -11.48 -10.36
CA ASN A 236 -10.34 -10.85 -10.07
C ASN A 236 -9.21 -11.41 -10.95
N ALA A 237 -8.21 -10.57 -11.18
CA ALA A 237 -6.84 -11.02 -11.42
C ALA A 237 -6.21 -11.33 -10.06
N TRP A 238 -5.16 -12.15 -10.06
CA TRP A 238 -4.48 -12.48 -8.82
C TRP A 238 -2.97 -12.47 -8.99
N GLY A 239 -2.27 -12.16 -7.91
CA GLY A 239 -0.81 -12.06 -7.87
C GLY A 239 -0.25 -12.48 -6.52
N GLY A 240 0.97 -13.03 -6.54
CA GLY A 240 1.68 -13.40 -5.32
C GLY A 240 2.39 -14.74 -5.46
N GLY A 241 1.98 -15.76 -4.71
CA GLY A 241 2.69 -17.04 -4.61
C GLY A 241 1.80 -18.29 -4.64
N ALA A 242 2.31 -19.36 -5.24
CA ALA A 242 1.72 -20.69 -5.18
C ALA A 242 2.80 -21.78 -5.37
N CYS A 243 2.44 -23.04 -5.11
CA CYS A 243 3.32 -24.18 -5.36
C CYS A 243 2.70 -25.15 -6.37
N ALA A 244 3.56 -25.76 -7.18
CA ALA A 244 3.24 -26.82 -8.12
C ALA A 244 4.47 -27.72 -8.33
N THR A 245 4.28 -28.87 -8.96
CA THR A 245 5.41 -29.65 -9.49
C THR A 245 5.85 -29.01 -10.80
N LEU A 246 7.11 -28.55 -10.85
CA LEU A 246 7.75 -27.95 -12.01
C LEU A 246 9.04 -28.73 -12.29
N ASP A 247 9.24 -29.21 -13.51
CA ASP A 247 10.41 -30.04 -13.89
C ASP A 247 10.63 -31.24 -12.94
N GLY A 248 9.53 -31.86 -12.49
CA GLY A 248 9.55 -32.97 -11.52
C GLY A 248 9.85 -32.59 -10.06
N ALA A 249 10.04 -31.30 -9.74
CA ALA A 249 10.27 -30.82 -8.38
C ALA A 249 9.09 -30.00 -7.85
N TYR A 250 8.60 -30.33 -6.65
CA TYR A 250 7.56 -29.53 -5.99
C TYR A 250 8.13 -28.20 -5.51
N THR A 251 7.77 -27.13 -6.20
CA THR A 251 8.38 -25.81 -6.07
C THR A 251 7.32 -24.76 -5.78
N CYS A 252 7.59 -23.92 -4.79
CA CYS A 252 6.81 -22.72 -4.51
C CYS A 252 7.48 -21.52 -5.14
N THR A 253 6.74 -20.80 -5.97
CA THR A 253 7.27 -19.67 -6.74
C THR A 253 6.23 -18.55 -6.84
N ARG A 254 6.61 -17.47 -7.51
CA ARG A 254 5.75 -16.33 -7.77
C ARG A 254 4.79 -16.68 -8.88
N VAL A 255 3.52 -16.36 -8.71
CA VAL A 255 2.49 -16.71 -9.69
C VAL A 255 1.53 -15.56 -9.87
N THR A 256 1.09 -15.34 -11.11
CA THR A 256 -0.03 -14.46 -11.44
C THR A 256 -1.12 -15.27 -12.15
N TRP A 257 -2.38 -14.89 -11.95
CA TRP A 257 -3.55 -15.49 -12.61
C TRP A 257 -4.35 -14.39 -13.28
N SER A 258 -4.21 -14.29 -14.59
CA SER A 258 -4.78 -13.21 -15.40
C SER A 258 -6.00 -13.70 -16.18
N PRO A 259 -7.21 -13.21 -15.87
CA PRO A 259 -8.42 -13.48 -16.65
C PRO A 259 -8.46 -12.64 -17.95
N PRO A 260 -9.32 -12.97 -18.93
CA PRO A 260 -9.38 -12.31 -20.23
C PRO A 260 -9.52 -10.79 -20.22
N TRP A 261 -10.26 -10.22 -19.25
CA TRP A 261 -10.45 -8.77 -19.16
C TRP A 261 -9.13 -8.01 -18.98
N SER A 262 -8.11 -8.66 -18.43
CA SER A 262 -6.80 -8.05 -18.17
C SER A 262 -5.93 -7.93 -19.41
N PHE A 263 -6.10 -8.78 -20.43
CA PHE A 263 -5.14 -8.92 -21.55
C PHE A 263 -5.05 -7.69 -22.45
N ALA A 264 -6.07 -6.83 -22.45
CA ALA A 264 -6.09 -5.62 -23.26
C ALA A 264 -5.27 -4.47 -22.64
N ASN A 265 -4.71 -4.65 -21.45
CA ASN A 265 -3.94 -3.64 -20.73
C ASN A 265 -2.68 -4.28 -20.12
N LEU A 266 -1.53 -3.63 -20.20
CA LEU A 266 -0.31 -4.14 -19.59
C LEU A 266 -0.28 -3.92 -18.08
N ALA A 267 -0.93 -2.86 -17.62
CA ALA A 267 -0.91 -2.42 -16.23
C ALA A 267 -1.35 -3.51 -15.23
N PRO A 268 -2.45 -4.27 -15.44
CA PRO A 268 -2.84 -5.36 -14.55
C PRO A 268 -1.75 -6.43 -14.39
N LEU A 269 -1.14 -6.90 -15.48
CA LEU A 269 -0.09 -7.91 -15.40
C LEU A 269 1.13 -7.39 -14.63
N ALA A 270 1.53 -6.14 -14.85
CA ALA A 270 2.60 -5.53 -14.07
C ALA A 270 2.24 -5.40 -12.57
N HIS A 271 0.97 -5.08 -12.25
CA HIS A 271 0.48 -5.05 -10.88
C HIS A 271 0.61 -6.42 -10.20
N GLU A 272 0.13 -7.48 -10.86
CA GLU A 272 0.22 -8.85 -10.32
C GLU A 272 1.67 -9.34 -10.19
N MET A 273 2.54 -8.97 -11.12
CA MET A 273 3.98 -9.22 -11.02
C MET A 273 4.59 -8.47 -9.82
N GLY A 274 4.12 -7.27 -9.51
CA GLY A 274 4.49 -6.51 -8.30
C GLY A 274 4.16 -7.28 -7.03
N HIS A 275 2.96 -7.85 -6.94
CA HIS A 275 2.59 -8.78 -5.86
C HIS A 275 3.50 -10.01 -5.82
N GLY A 276 3.84 -10.58 -6.99
CA GLY A 276 4.83 -11.64 -7.09
C GLY A 276 6.18 -11.24 -6.50
N TYR A 277 6.67 -10.02 -6.75
CA TYR A 277 7.89 -9.51 -6.13
C TYR A 277 7.78 -9.22 -4.64
N GLY A 278 6.59 -9.30 -4.04
CA GLY A 278 6.34 -9.12 -2.62
C GLY A 278 5.88 -7.72 -2.24
N LEU A 279 5.38 -6.94 -3.21
CA LEU A 279 4.79 -5.63 -2.93
C LEU A 279 3.35 -5.79 -2.42
N PRO A 280 2.98 -5.13 -1.31
CA PRO A 280 1.58 -4.97 -0.93
C PRO A 280 0.90 -3.91 -1.80
N HIS A 281 -0.43 -3.85 -1.72
CA HIS A 281 -1.15 -2.65 -2.15
C HIS A 281 -0.62 -1.39 -1.45
N SER A 282 -0.77 -0.25 -2.11
CA SER A 282 -0.74 1.08 -1.49
C SER A 282 -2.14 1.71 -1.56
N ASN A 283 -2.33 2.84 -0.91
CA ASN A 283 -3.62 3.52 -0.84
C ASN A 283 -3.47 5.05 -0.83
N ASN A 284 -4.58 5.78 -0.82
CA ASN A 284 -4.65 7.19 -0.44
C ASN A 284 -4.99 7.33 1.07
N SER A 285 -5.15 8.56 1.59
CA SER A 285 -5.41 8.82 3.02
C SER A 285 -6.88 9.14 3.38
N ASP A 286 -7.86 8.76 2.57
CA ASP A 286 -9.29 9.03 2.80
C ASP A 286 -9.93 8.15 3.89
N GLY A 287 -9.26 7.05 4.25
CA GLY A 287 -9.65 6.17 5.34
C GLY A 287 -10.74 5.17 4.99
N ASP A 288 -11.02 4.94 3.71
CA ASP A 288 -11.95 3.92 3.27
C ASP A 288 -11.29 2.54 3.08
N ALA A 289 -11.94 1.64 2.34
CA ALA A 289 -11.44 0.28 2.05
C ALA A 289 -11.16 0.05 0.55
N ASP A 290 -11.38 1.05 -0.30
CA ASP A 290 -10.83 1.08 -1.65
C ASP A 290 -9.32 1.26 -1.53
N THR A 291 -8.57 0.59 -2.39
CA THR A 291 -7.12 0.76 -2.48
C THR A 291 -6.71 1.12 -3.89
N TYR A 292 -7.66 1.45 -4.78
CA TYR A 292 -7.43 1.73 -6.20
C TYR A 292 -7.78 3.19 -6.51
N ASP A 293 -7.34 4.08 -5.62
CA ASP A 293 -7.60 5.52 -5.62
C ASP A 293 -6.34 6.37 -5.40
N ASN A 294 -5.16 5.74 -5.36
CA ASN A 294 -3.87 6.40 -5.42
C ASN A 294 -3.23 6.25 -6.81
N PRO A 295 -3.45 7.21 -7.72
CA PRO A 295 -2.94 7.16 -9.09
C PRO A 295 -1.47 7.59 -9.23
N TRP A 296 -0.74 7.70 -8.13
CA TRP A 296 0.72 7.87 -8.13
C TRP A 296 1.46 6.53 -8.09
N ASP A 297 0.77 5.41 -7.84
CA ASP A 297 1.40 4.12 -7.62
C ASP A 297 0.74 2.99 -8.43
N LEU A 298 1.56 2.16 -9.06
CA LEU A 298 1.10 0.96 -9.74
C LEU A 298 0.36 0.03 -8.78
N MET A 299 0.84 -0.11 -7.54
CA MET A 299 0.24 -1.01 -6.53
C MET A 299 -1.03 -0.44 -5.89
N SER A 300 -1.61 0.60 -6.48
CA SER A 300 -2.94 1.14 -6.17
C SER A 300 -3.69 1.36 -7.48
N ASP A 301 -3.87 2.62 -7.92
CA ASP A 301 -4.59 2.94 -9.14
C ASP A 301 -3.67 2.99 -10.38
N ALA A 302 -3.58 1.85 -11.06
CA ALA A 302 -2.85 1.76 -12.31
C ALA A 302 -3.56 2.42 -13.52
N TRP A 303 -4.80 2.89 -13.36
CA TRP A 303 -5.69 3.25 -14.46
C TRP A 303 -5.87 4.75 -14.67
N ARG A 304 -6.19 5.52 -13.62
CA ARG A 304 -6.37 6.97 -13.76
C ARG A 304 -5.02 7.61 -14.08
N ASN A 305 -5.02 8.69 -14.87
CA ASN A 305 -3.78 9.43 -15.19
C ASN A 305 -2.69 8.57 -15.87
N ALA A 306 -3.07 7.47 -16.54
CA ALA A 306 -2.14 6.50 -17.12
C ALA A 306 -1.85 6.78 -18.60
N THR A 307 -0.63 6.45 -19.02
CA THR A 307 -0.25 6.42 -20.43
C THR A 307 -0.79 5.14 -21.08
N SER A 308 -0.75 5.10 -22.41
CA SER A 308 -1.30 3.99 -23.18
C SER A 308 -0.39 3.65 -24.36
N ASP A 309 -0.32 2.37 -24.69
CA ASP A 309 0.26 1.83 -25.91
C ASP A 309 -0.84 1.33 -26.85
N ALA A 310 -0.60 1.40 -28.15
CA ALA A 310 -1.58 0.99 -29.16
C ALA A 310 -1.83 -0.53 -29.18
N THR A 311 -0.85 -1.33 -28.78
CA THR A 311 -0.90 -2.79 -28.74
C THR A 311 -1.29 -3.31 -27.37
N PHE A 312 -0.68 -2.75 -26.32
CA PHE A 312 -0.80 -3.24 -24.94
C PHE A 312 -1.74 -2.41 -24.06
N GLY A 313 -2.45 -1.42 -24.61
CA GLY A 313 -3.46 -0.63 -23.90
C GLY A 313 -2.87 0.19 -22.75
N THR A 314 -3.54 0.21 -21.60
CA THR A 314 -3.08 0.98 -20.44
C THR A 314 -1.72 0.48 -19.95
N LEU A 315 -0.73 1.36 -19.90
CA LEU A 315 0.61 1.06 -19.41
C LEU A 315 0.70 1.24 -17.89
N PRO A 316 1.54 0.44 -17.20
CA PRO A 316 1.76 0.61 -15.77
C PRO A 316 2.39 1.97 -15.46
N LYS A 317 2.12 2.48 -14.27
CA LYS A 317 2.88 3.59 -13.68
C LYS A 317 4.09 3.06 -12.96
N HIS A 318 4.97 3.95 -12.53
CA HIS A 318 6.02 3.58 -11.59
C HIS A 318 5.44 3.24 -10.21
N VAL A 319 6.10 2.31 -9.51
CA VAL A 319 5.85 2.07 -8.08
C VAL A 319 6.43 3.20 -7.22
N ASN A 320 5.81 3.46 -6.07
CA ASN A 320 6.27 4.48 -5.11
C ASN A 320 7.71 4.21 -4.61
N MET A 321 8.44 5.25 -4.18
CA MET A 321 9.87 5.10 -3.83
C MET A 321 10.10 4.16 -2.64
N TYR A 322 9.13 4.05 -1.73
CA TYR A 322 9.25 3.15 -0.60
C TYR A 322 9.18 1.67 -1.04
N GLN A 323 8.37 1.35 -2.05
CA GLN A 323 8.33 0.02 -2.64
C GLN A 323 9.62 -0.30 -3.40
N ARG A 324 10.23 0.69 -4.07
CA ARG A 324 11.57 0.51 -4.68
C ARG A 324 12.66 0.27 -3.64
N GLU A 325 12.64 1.01 -2.53
CA GLU A 325 13.51 0.79 -1.36
C GLU A 325 13.34 -0.65 -0.83
N ARG A 326 12.09 -1.11 -0.65
CA ARG A 326 11.77 -2.46 -0.18
C ARG A 326 12.39 -3.55 -1.06
N LEU A 327 12.35 -3.37 -2.37
CA LEU A 327 12.91 -4.32 -3.35
C LEU A 327 14.43 -4.16 -3.55
N GLY A 328 15.06 -3.21 -2.86
CA GLY A 328 16.50 -2.95 -2.95
C GLY A 328 16.91 -2.22 -4.23
N TRP A 329 15.97 -1.55 -4.91
CA TRP A 329 16.22 -0.87 -6.17
C TRP A 329 16.78 0.54 -6.00
N LEU A 330 16.56 1.16 -4.82
CA LEU A 330 17.09 2.47 -4.52
C LEU A 330 18.49 2.37 -3.89
N PRO A 331 19.53 2.96 -4.51
CA PRO A 331 20.85 3.06 -3.86
C PRO A 331 20.78 3.88 -2.57
N ALA A 332 21.47 3.42 -1.52
CA ALA A 332 21.44 4.09 -0.21
C ALA A 332 21.87 5.56 -0.24
N THR A 333 22.73 5.96 -1.19
CA THR A 333 23.17 7.36 -1.39
C THR A 333 22.05 8.28 -1.90
N ARG A 334 20.97 7.72 -2.44
CA ARG A 334 19.78 8.46 -2.92
C ARG A 334 18.64 8.46 -1.90
N LYS A 335 18.81 7.81 -0.75
CA LYS A 335 17.92 7.88 0.41
C LYS A 335 18.46 8.89 1.40
N ARG A 336 17.61 9.78 1.90
CA ARG A 336 17.91 10.68 3.01
C ARG A 336 16.97 10.41 4.17
N VAL A 337 17.51 10.13 5.35
CA VAL A 337 16.71 10.00 6.58
C VAL A 337 16.84 11.27 7.40
N ILE A 338 15.70 11.88 7.73
CA ILE A 338 15.58 12.97 8.69
C ILE A 338 15.16 12.36 10.02
N ALA A 339 16.07 12.40 10.99
CA ALA A 339 15.89 11.78 12.31
C ALA A 339 14.71 12.42 13.08
N SER A 340 14.08 11.67 13.98
CA SER A 340 12.87 12.11 14.70
C SER A 340 13.11 13.27 15.68
N ASP A 341 14.35 13.48 16.08
CA ASP A 341 14.84 14.58 16.91
C ASP A 341 15.50 15.69 16.08
N ASN A 342 15.17 15.78 14.78
CA ASN A 342 15.64 16.83 13.88
C ASN A 342 15.71 18.19 14.59
N GLY A 343 16.92 18.76 14.64
CA GLY A 343 17.21 20.02 15.34
C GLY A 343 17.61 21.16 14.39
N GLU A 344 17.79 20.88 13.11
CA GLU A 344 18.36 21.81 12.13
C GLU A 344 17.53 21.87 10.85
N THR A 345 17.55 23.03 10.20
CA THR A 345 16.97 23.17 8.87
C THR A 345 17.96 22.69 7.82
N GLN A 346 17.52 21.79 6.95
CA GLN A 346 18.29 21.20 5.87
C GLN A 346 17.64 21.55 4.54
N GLU A 347 18.44 21.88 3.53
CA GLU A 347 17.98 22.10 2.17
C GLU A 347 18.76 21.24 1.19
N PHE A 348 18.08 20.58 0.26
CA PHE A 348 18.68 19.69 -0.72
C PHE A 348 17.79 19.54 -1.96
N VAL A 349 18.33 18.94 -3.01
CA VAL A 349 17.58 18.60 -4.21
C VAL A 349 17.00 17.19 -4.07
N LEU A 350 15.69 17.07 -4.33
CA LEU A 350 14.93 15.84 -4.47
C LEU A 350 14.61 15.64 -5.95
N ASP A 351 15.36 14.77 -6.62
CA ASP A 351 15.13 14.44 -8.02
C ASP A 351 13.92 13.51 -8.16
N ALA A 352 13.27 13.56 -9.32
CA ALA A 352 12.13 12.71 -9.64
C ALA A 352 12.50 11.22 -9.58
N GLY A 353 11.58 10.38 -9.10
CA GLY A 353 11.75 8.92 -9.07
C GLY A 353 11.88 8.27 -10.45
N SER A 354 11.55 8.96 -11.55
CA SER A 354 11.79 8.48 -12.91
C SER A 354 13.22 8.69 -13.40
N LEU A 355 14.04 9.50 -12.71
CA LEU A 355 15.41 9.80 -13.15
C LEU A 355 16.40 8.69 -12.74
N GLN A 356 16.71 7.77 -13.65
CA GLN A 356 17.59 6.62 -13.34
C GLN A 356 19.03 7.02 -12.96
N GLY A 357 19.58 8.05 -13.62
CA GLY A 357 20.98 8.47 -13.49
C GLY A 357 21.27 9.47 -12.37
N SER A 358 20.33 9.73 -11.46
CA SER A 358 20.49 10.75 -10.43
C SER A 358 21.68 10.48 -9.49
N THR A 359 22.34 11.54 -9.04
CA THR A 359 23.29 11.52 -7.91
C THR A 359 22.72 12.21 -6.67
N ASN A 360 21.51 12.76 -6.75
CA ASN A 360 20.83 13.46 -5.67
C ASN A 360 19.91 12.52 -4.88
N THR A 361 19.21 13.08 -3.90
CA THR A 361 18.19 12.34 -3.13
C THR A 361 16.99 12.07 -4.04
N GLN A 362 16.40 10.88 -3.96
CA GLN A 362 15.14 10.50 -4.62
C GLN A 362 14.08 10.00 -3.63
N LEU A 363 14.50 9.60 -2.43
CA LEU A 363 13.61 9.27 -1.32
C LEU A 363 14.05 10.02 -0.06
N VAL A 364 13.13 10.75 0.55
CA VAL A 364 13.30 11.27 1.91
C VAL A 364 12.44 10.44 2.85
N VAL A 365 13.00 10.04 3.99
CA VAL A 365 12.27 9.44 5.11
C VAL A 365 12.26 10.43 6.27
N LEU A 366 11.08 10.80 6.74
CA LEU A 366 10.88 11.54 7.97
C LEU A 366 10.56 10.55 9.08
N ALA A 367 11.53 10.34 9.95
CA ALA A 367 11.38 9.46 11.10
C ALA A 367 10.47 10.09 12.15
N THR A 368 9.60 9.30 12.77
CA THR A 368 8.83 9.70 13.96
C THR A 368 9.36 8.94 15.19
N PRO A 369 8.95 9.29 16.42
CA PRO A 369 9.34 8.53 17.60
C PRO A 369 8.97 7.04 17.45
N ALA A 370 9.97 6.17 17.66
CA ALA A 370 9.78 4.74 17.57
C ALA A 370 8.71 4.26 18.57
N GLN A 371 7.85 3.37 18.10
CA GLN A 371 6.87 2.68 18.94
C GLN A 371 7.51 1.45 19.61
N PRO A 372 6.99 0.97 20.76
CA PRO A 372 7.47 -0.26 21.38
C PRO A 372 7.42 -1.48 20.43
N ASP A 373 6.41 -1.51 19.57
CA ASP A 373 6.38 -2.40 18.41
C ASP A 373 6.95 -1.63 17.19
N PRO A 374 8.18 -1.94 16.76
CA PRO A 374 8.86 -1.17 15.73
C PRO A 374 8.22 -1.29 14.33
N TYR A 375 7.38 -2.30 14.10
CA TYR A 375 6.67 -2.45 12.83
C TYR A 375 5.41 -1.57 12.75
N LYS A 376 4.92 -1.11 13.91
CA LYS A 376 3.87 -0.08 14.03
C LYS A 376 4.40 1.35 14.01
N THR A 377 5.72 1.55 14.01
CA THR A 377 6.30 2.88 13.89
C THR A 377 5.87 3.49 12.55
N VAL A 378 5.07 4.56 12.62
CA VAL A 378 4.67 5.35 11.46
C VAL A 378 5.86 6.18 11.00
N ILE A 379 6.10 6.23 9.70
CA ILE A 379 7.07 7.15 9.11
C ILE A 379 6.39 7.86 7.94
N TYR A 380 6.92 9.01 7.55
CA TYR A 380 6.51 9.68 6.33
C TYR A 380 7.62 9.63 5.31
N THR A 381 7.27 9.51 4.04
CA THR A 381 8.23 9.53 2.95
C THR A 381 7.85 10.58 1.93
N LEU A 382 8.86 11.11 1.25
CA LEU A 382 8.69 12.07 0.17
C LEU A 382 9.38 11.55 -1.07
N GLU A 383 8.68 11.65 -2.19
CA GLU A 383 9.23 11.44 -3.52
C GLU A 383 8.78 12.57 -4.45
N ALA A 384 9.63 12.91 -5.41
CA ALA A 384 9.25 13.83 -6.47
C ALA A 384 8.70 13.02 -7.66
N ARG A 385 7.56 13.46 -8.22
CA ARG A 385 6.94 12.89 -9.42
C ARG A 385 6.75 13.98 -10.48
N ARG A 386 6.96 13.62 -11.75
CA ARG A 386 6.88 14.55 -12.87
C ARG A 386 6.18 13.92 -14.07
N ARG A 387 5.43 14.73 -14.80
CA ARG A 387 4.72 14.37 -16.04
C ARG A 387 5.68 14.24 -17.21
N THR A 388 6.59 13.26 -17.11
CA THR A 388 7.63 13.02 -18.12
C THR A 388 7.80 11.52 -18.38
N GLY A 389 8.52 11.19 -19.45
CA GLY A 389 8.84 9.80 -19.77
C GLY A 389 7.66 8.95 -20.25
N THR A 390 7.93 7.66 -20.41
CA THR A 390 7.02 6.69 -21.03
C THR A 390 5.80 6.38 -20.16
N TYR A 391 6.01 6.21 -18.86
CA TYR A 391 5.00 5.68 -17.94
C TYR A 391 4.34 6.76 -17.08
N GLU A 392 4.94 7.96 -16.98
CA GLU A 392 4.52 8.99 -16.03
C GLU A 392 4.04 10.29 -16.70
N SER A 393 4.10 10.41 -18.03
CA SER A 393 3.74 11.65 -18.75
C SER A 393 2.28 12.12 -18.60
N ARG A 394 1.42 11.30 -18.00
CA ARG A 394 0.00 11.62 -17.74
C ARG A 394 -0.39 11.71 -16.28
N LEU A 395 0.58 11.68 -15.35
CA LEU A 395 0.34 11.94 -13.92
C LEU A 395 -0.45 13.24 -13.70
N ALA A 396 -1.07 13.39 -12.52
CA ALA A 396 -1.94 14.55 -12.25
C ALA A 396 -1.17 15.88 -12.34
N GLY A 397 0.08 15.90 -11.88
CA GLY A 397 0.93 17.07 -11.89
C GLY A 397 2.41 16.74 -11.69
N ASP A 398 3.22 17.80 -11.66
CA ASP A 398 4.61 17.75 -11.19
C ASP A 398 4.59 18.20 -9.72
N ALA A 399 4.89 17.29 -8.80
CA ALA A 399 4.75 17.58 -7.37
C ALA A 399 5.66 16.69 -6.50
N VAL A 400 5.77 17.06 -5.24
CA VAL A 400 6.24 16.15 -4.19
C VAL A 400 5.05 15.41 -3.61
N ILE A 401 5.10 14.09 -3.63
CA ILE A 401 4.08 13.23 -3.05
C ILE A 401 4.56 12.76 -1.69
N ILE A 402 3.72 12.94 -0.67
CA ILE A 402 4.00 12.52 0.70
C ILE A 402 3.24 11.22 0.95
N HIS A 403 3.95 10.17 1.33
CA HIS A 403 3.32 8.93 1.77
C HIS A 403 3.48 8.75 3.27
N LYS A 404 2.40 8.45 3.97
CA LYS A 404 2.43 7.88 5.33
C LYS A 404 2.60 6.38 5.19
N LEU A 405 3.61 5.82 5.86
CA LEU A 405 3.73 4.38 6.00
C LEU A 405 3.17 3.95 7.35
N GLU A 406 2.13 3.13 7.33
CA GLU A 406 1.56 2.49 8.51
C GLU A 406 1.23 1.02 8.22
N ASP A 407 0.45 0.39 9.10
CA ASP A 407 -0.07 -0.98 8.93
C ASP A 407 0.97 -1.98 8.43
N TYR A 408 2.12 -2.01 9.10
CA TYR A 408 3.19 -2.98 8.85
C TYR A 408 3.80 -2.93 7.44
N GLY A 409 3.58 -1.86 6.66
CA GLY A 409 4.32 -1.65 5.42
C GLY A 409 3.57 -0.97 4.28
N ILE A 410 2.28 -0.70 4.44
CA ILE A 410 1.42 -0.09 3.41
C ILE A 410 1.70 1.41 3.32
N ALA A 411 1.77 1.92 2.10
CA ALA A 411 1.97 3.33 1.80
C ALA A 411 0.63 4.01 1.50
N TYR A 412 0.35 5.13 2.17
CA TYR A 412 -0.86 5.93 2.01
C TYR A 412 -0.44 7.31 1.50
N SER A 413 -0.82 7.67 0.27
CA SER A 413 -0.62 9.03 -0.24
C SER A 413 -1.43 10.01 0.60
N ILE A 414 -0.77 11.02 1.15
CA ILE A 414 -1.40 12.03 2.01
C ILE A 414 -2.10 13.06 1.15
N ASP A 415 -3.36 13.30 1.47
CA ASP A 415 -4.16 14.43 1.01
C ASP A 415 -4.40 15.40 2.17
N THR A 416 -4.13 16.69 1.94
CA THR A 416 -4.32 17.76 2.92
C THR A 416 -5.74 18.35 2.94
N ASP A 417 -6.60 17.97 1.99
CA ASP A 417 -8.00 18.38 2.00
C ASP A 417 -8.74 17.83 3.24
N THR A 418 -9.83 18.48 3.64
CA THR A 418 -10.66 18.03 4.76
C THR A 418 -12.15 18.02 4.35
N PRO A 419 -12.75 16.83 4.14
CA PRO A 419 -12.12 15.50 4.16
C PRO A 419 -11.10 15.34 3.01
N ALA A 420 -10.20 14.37 3.14
CA ALA A 420 -9.34 13.94 2.03
C ALA A 420 -10.22 13.46 0.85
N ALA A 421 -9.72 13.62 -0.38
CA ALA A 421 -10.45 13.24 -1.56
C ALA A 421 -10.44 11.71 -1.77
N ASP A 422 -11.57 11.18 -2.27
CA ASP A 422 -11.73 9.77 -2.67
C ASP A 422 -10.73 9.30 -3.74
N VAL A 423 -10.00 10.22 -4.38
CA VAL A 423 -8.93 9.92 -5.34
C VAL A 423 -7.83 10.95 -5.17
N SER A 424 -6.61 10.49 -4.92
CA SER A 424 -5.44 11.37 -4.68
C SER A 424 -4.81 11.88 -5.99
N ASN A 425 -5.59 12.56 -6.83
CA ASN A 425 -5.10 13.31 -8.00
C ASN A 425 -5.54 14.78 -8.02
N ASN A 426 -5.94 15.29 -6.85
CA ASN A 426 -6.28 16.68 -6.55
C ASN A 426 -5.07 17.49 -6.08
N GLU A 427 -5.25 18.81 -5.92
CA GLU A 427 -4.21 19.70 -5.38
C GLU A 427 -3.78 19.30 -3.96
N GLY A 428 -4.71 18.85 -3.10
CA GLY A 428 -4.40 18.48 -1.72
C GLY A 428 -3.45 17.28 -1.58
N SER A 429 -3.32 16.43 -2.60
CA SER A 429 -2.36 15.32 -2.64
C SER A 429 -1.03 15.66 -3.33
N MET A 430 -0.86 16.91 -3.79
CA MET A 430 0.32 17.39 -4.48
C MET A 430 0.97 18.53 -3.69
N LEU A 431 2.09 18.29 -3.02
CA LEU A 431 2.84 19.40 -2.41
C LEU A 431 3.63 20.14 -3.50
N GLN A 432 3.22 21.37 -3.79
CA GLN A 432 3.74 22.21 -4.87
C GLN A 432 4.74 23.27 -4.40
N VAL A 433 5.41 23.91 -5.36
CA VAL A 433 6.38 24.99 -5.11
C VAL A 433 5.74 26.14 -4.34
N GLY A 434 6.39 26.54 -3.24
CA GLY A 434 5.92 27.58 -2.32
C GLY A 434 5.05 27.04 -1.18
N GLU A 435 4.64 25.77 -1.24
CA GLU A 435 3.80 25.16 -0.22
C GLU A 435 4.63 24.49 0.87
N ARG A 436 3.96 24.30 2.01
CA ARG A 436 4.54 23.69 3.20
C ARG A 436 3.57 22.69 3.82
N TRP A 437 4.10 21.55 4.23
CA TRP A 437 3.40 20.54 5.01
C TRP A 437 4.13 20.28 6.33
N ASN A 438 3.41 19.87 7.37
CA ASN A 438 3.99 19.47 8.66
C ASN A 438 3.55 18.05 8.99
N THR A 439 4.44 17.27 9.60
CA THR A 439 4.01 15.99 10.20
C THR A 439 2.94 16.27 11.27
N PRO A 440 1.98 15.35 11.50
CA PRO A 440 0.92 15.57 12.50
C PRO A 440 1.44 15.80 13.94
N ASP A 441 2.66 15.35 14.25
CA ASP A 441 3.33 15.59 15.53
C ASP A 441 4.14 16.89 15.58
N GLU A 442 4.09 17.69 14.51
CA GLU A 442 4.80 18.96 14.29
C GLU A 442 6.33 18.87 14.39
N ARG A 443 6.92 17.67 14.38
CA ARG A 443 8.37 17.50 14.51
C ARG A 443 9.13 17.92 13.27
N HIS A 444 8.53 17.66 12.11
CA HIS A 444 9.10 18.01 10.81
C HIS A 444 8.15 18.92 10.08
N TRP A 445 8.71 19.95 9.46
CA TRP A 445 8.05 20.67 8.40
C TRP A 445 8.84 20.54 7.12
N ILE A 446 8.14 20.58 6.00
CA ILE A 446 8.68 20.42 4.66
C ILE A 446 8.15 21.56 3.81
N GLU A 447 9.04 22.24 3.10
CA GLU A 447 8.74 23.28 2.13
C GLU A 447 9.32 22.87 0.77
N VAL A 448 8.51 22.97 -0.29
CA VAL A 448 9.00 22.84 -1.67
C VAL A 448 9.44 24.24 -2.12
N VAL A 449 10.73 24.52 -2.06
CA VAL A 449 11.26 25.87 -2.26
C VAL A 449 11.18 26.31 -3.72
N ALA A 450 11.54 25.41 -4.64
CA ALA A 450 11.58 25.69 -6.08
C ALA A 450 11.57 24.40 -6.89
N ALA A 451 11.07 24.48 -8.13
CA ALA A 451 11.31 23.44 -9.12
C ALA A 451 12.76 23.48 -9.61
N THR A 452 13.26 22.32 -10.05
CA THR A 452 14.55 22.17 -10.75
C THR A 452 14.31 21.54 -12.12
N ALA A 453 15.38 21.32 -12.90
CA ALA A 453 15.26 20.65 -14.19
C ALA A 453 14.76 19.20 -14.06
N ASP A 454 15.04 18.53 -12.94
CA ASP A 454 14.84 17.08 -12.77
C ASP A 454 13.98 16.71 -11.55
N GLY A 455 13.51 17.69 -10.78
CA GLY A 455 12.77 17.48 -9.53
C GLY A 455 12.55 18.79 -8.78
N PHE A 456 12.76 18.80 -7.47
CA PHE A 456 12.48 19.95 -6.62
C PHE A 456 13.60 20.23 -5.61
N ARG A 457 13.76 21.49 -5.23
CA ARG A 457 14.54 21.90 -4.07
C ARG A 457 13.63 21.87 -2.85
N ILE A 458 13.99 21.05 -1.86
CA ILE A 458 13.21 20.83 -0.65
C ILE A 458 13.96 21.39 0.54
N ARG A 459 13.23 22.02 1.45
CA ARG A 459 13.72 22.42 2.76
C ARG A 459 12.93 21.69 3.84
N VAL A 460 13.64 21.02 4.74
CA VAL A 460 13.06 20.32 5.89
C VAL A 460 13.61 20.94 7.15
N GLY A 461 12.77 21.18 8.15
CA GLY A 461 13.24 21.73 9.42
C GLY A 461 12.53 21.18 10.65
N PRO A 462 13.06 21.53 11.83
CA PRO A 462 12.58 21.05 13.12
C PRO A 462 11.27 21.76 13.48
N ARG A 463 10.56 21.26 14.49
CA ARG A 463 9.43 21.96 15.10
C ARG A 463 9.70 23.46 15.22
N PRO A 464 8.87 24.33 14.61
CA PRO A 464 9.06 25.76 14.72
C PRO A 464 9.08 26.14 16.21
N ARG A 465 10.19 26.73 16.67
CA ARG A 465 10.20 27.31 18.01
C ARG A 465 9.22 28.48 17.97
N SER A 466 8.08 28.34 18.63
CA SER A 466 7.27 29.50 18.99
C SER A 466 8.10 30.32 19.96
N MET A 467 8.90 31.25 19.44
CA MET A 467 9.45 32.32 20.24
C MET A 467 8.23 33.10 20.72
N SER A 468 7.81 32.90 21.96
CA SER A 468 6.92 33.84 22.63
C SER A 468 7.47 35.22 22.33
N SER A 469 6.67 36.10 21.71
CA SER A 469 7.01 37.51 21.54
C SER A 469 7.66 38.02 22.83
N PRO A 470 8.69 38.90 22.78
CA PRO A 470 9.32 39.40 23.99
C PRO A 470 8.22 39.92 24.93
N ALA A 471 8.24 39.48 26.19
CA ALA A 471 7.30 39.99 27.19
C ALA A 471 7.32 41.53 27.12
N PRO A 472 6.16 42.22 27.12
CA PRO A 472 6.14 43.67 27.06
C PRO A 472 6.99 44.21 28.20
N ALA A 473 7.82 45.21 27.90
CA ALA A 473 8.71 45.82 28.88
C ALA A 473 7.90 46.27 30.11
N LEU A 474 8.36 45.89 31.29
CA LEU A 474 7.81 46.36 32.57
C LEU A 474 7.93 47.88 32.64
N VAL A 475 6.83 48.59 32.36
CA VAL A 475 6.74 50.03 32.58
C VAL A 475 6.60 50.27 34.07
N LYS A 476 7.63 50.86 34.70
CA LYS A 476 7.50 51.42 36.06
C LYS A 476 6.60 52.66 36.00
N PRO A 477 5.55 52.77 36.84
CA PRO A 477 4.72 53.97 36.86
C PRO A 477 5.55 55.18 37.31
N ALA A 478 5.49 56.27 36.54
CA ALA A 478 5.98 57.57 36.96
C ALA A 478 5.08 58.11 38.09
N THR A 479 5.73 58.64 39.12
CA THR A 479 5.15 59.26 40.30
C THR A 479 4.14 60.35 39.92
N GLN A 480 2.87 60.19 40.31
CA GLN A 480 1.87 61.26 40.16
C GLN A 480 2.06 62.31 41.25
N THR A 481 2.47 63.52 40.87
CA THR A 481 2.35 64.72 41.70
C THR A 481 0.89 65.16 41.76
N ALA A 482 0.38 65.30 42.97
CA ALA A 482 -0.98 65.74 43.29
C ALA A 482 -1.18 67.25 43.13
N SER A 483 -2.43 67.64 42.84
CA SER A 483 -3.13 68.93 43.13
C SER A 483 -4.08 69.23 41.95
N SER A 484 -5.36 69.59 42.07
CA SER A 484 -6.28 69.91 43.16
C SER A 484 -7.70 69.92 42.56
N GLN A 485 -8.70 69.45 43.30
CA GLN A 485 -10.15 69.62 43.03
C GLN A 485 -10.73 70.68 44.01
N PRO A 486 -12.04 71.05 43.97
CA PRO A 486 -12.92 71.58 42.90
C PRO A 486 -13.69 72.85 43.45
N PRO A 487 -14.82 73.37 42.89
CA PRO A 487 -16.16 72.76 43.03
C PRO A 487 -17.16 73.01 41.85
N VAL A 488 -18.06 72.04 41.53
CA VAL A 488 -19.55 72.01 41.74
C VAL A 488 -20.33 73.04 40.88
N ASN A 489 -21.44 72.82 40.17
CA ASN A 489 -22.54 71.84 40.00
C ASN A 489 -23.20 72.20 38.63
N THR A 490 -24.07 71.45 37.94
CA THR A 490 -25.44 71.05 38.32
C THR A 490 -26.03 70.13 37.25
N GLY A 491 -26.81 69.13 37.70
CA GLY A 491 -28.09 68.73 37.08
C GLY A 491 -28.04 67.72 35.93
N THR A 492 -28.14 66.40 36.19
CA THR A 492 -29.39 65.57 36.35
C THR A 492 -30.01 65.08 35.03
N PRO A 493 -30.70 63.92 34.99
CA PRO A 493 -30.47 62.65 35.70
C PRO A 493 -30.61 61.38 34.83
N SER A 494 -30.06 60.28 35.34
CA SER A 494 -30.17 58.84 34.98
C SER A 494 -31.64 58.29 35.01
N PRO A 495 -31.96 56.97 34.91
CA PRO A 495 -31.17 55.72 34.83
C PRO A 495 -31.81 54.66 33.87
N PRO A 496 -31.84 53.35 34.17
CA PRO A 496 -30.88 52.34 33.75
C PRO A 496 -31.51 51.31 32.77
N VAL A 497 -30.72 50.60 31.98
CA VAL A 497 -31.20 49.33 31.41
C VAL A 497 -30.26 48.20 31.80
N ALA A 498 -30.88 47.26 32.51
CA ALA A 498 -30.31 46.09 33.11
C ALA A 498 -29.77 45.11 32.07
N THR A 499 -28.68 44.47 32.46
CA THR A 499 -28.14 43.23 31.89
C THR A 499 -29.20 42.13 31.92
N ALA A 500 -29.74 41.78 30.75
CA ALA A 500 -30.52 40.57 30.56
C ALA A 500 -29.57 39.41 30.20
N ARG A 501 -29.52 38.41 31.10
CA ARG A 501 -29.01 37.07 30.81
C ARG A 501 -29.80 36.49 29.64
N ALA A 502 -29.14 36.21 28.52
CA ALA A 502 -29.73 35.39 27.47
C ALA A 502 -29.83 33.94 27.98
N ALA A 503 -31.06 33.45 28.05
CA ALA A 503 -31.41 32.11 28.46
C ALA A 503 -30.88 31.08 27.45
N THR A 504 -30.23 30.03 27.96
CA THR A 504 -29.97 28.78 27.23
C THR A 504 -31.30 28.19 26.77
N ALA A 505 -31.48 28.09 25.46
CA ALA A 505 -32.62 27.39 24.86
C ALA A 505 -32.62 25.93 25.33
N ARG A 506 -33.66 25.52 26.05
CA ARG A 506 -33.91 24.10 26.37
C ARG A 506 -34.40 23.42 25.09
N GLY A 507 -33.71 22.37 24.65
CA GLY A 507 -34.12 21.56 23.51
C GLY A 507 -35.46 20.89 23.78
N ARG A 508 -36.27 20.67 22.72
CA ARG A 508 -37.62 20.10 22.84
C ARG A 508 -37.63 18.71 23.49
N CYS A 509 -36.50 17.99 23.48
CA CYS A 509 -36.41 16.69 24.15
C CYS A 509 -36.40 16.78 25.69
N ASP A 510 -36.06 17.94 26.28
CA ASP A 510 -36.07 18.12 27.73
C ASP A 510 -37.47 18.24 28.34
N ALA A 511 -38.51 18.37 27.51
CA ALA A 511 -39.90 18.36 27.95
C ALA A 511 -40.46 16.94 28.17
N LEU A 512 -39.74 15.89 27.73
CA LEU A 512 -40.18 14.50 27.91
C LEU A 512 -39.79 13.94 29.29
N PRO A 513 -40.66 13.11 29.92
CA PRO A 513 -40.31 12.30 31.08
C PRO A 513 -39.06 11.46 30.79
N ALA A 514 -38.17 11.28 31.78
CA ALA A 514 -36.86 10.66 31.59
C ALA A 514 -36.90 9.26 30.92
N LEU A 515 -37.97 8.50 31.14
CA LEU A 515 -38.20 7.17 30.55
C LEU A 515 -38.48 7.18 29.03
N LEU A 516 -38.75 8.35 28.44
CA LEU A 516 -39.10 8.51 27.01
C LEU A 516 -38.03 9.25 26.20
N ARG A 517 -36.88 9.58 26.81
CA ARG A 517 -35.76 10.28 26.16
C ARG A 517 -34.84 9.30 25.42
N HIS A 518 -35.31 8.78 24.29
CA HIS A 518 -34.50 7.92 23.42
C HIS A 518 -33.85 8.76 22.30
N PRO A 519 -32.55 8.57 21.96
CA PRO A 519 -31.83 9.40 20.98
C PRO A 519 -32.52 9.53 19.60
N MET A 520 -33.12 8.45 19.08
CA MET A 520 -33.89 8.48 17.84
C MET A 520 -35.15 9.38 17.92
N LEU A 521 -35.81 9.41 19.08
CA LEU A 521 -37.01 10.22 19.31
C LEU A 521 -36.65 11.70 19.51
N CYS A 522 -35.54 11.99 20.19
CA CYS A 522 -35.03 13.36 20.33
C CYS A 522 -34.65 13.96 18.97
N ALA A 523 -33.98 13.19 18.10
CA ALA A 523 -33.58 13.64 16.77
C ALA A 523 -34.75 13.98 15.83
N LEU A 524 -35.94 13.40 16.10
CA LEU A 524 -37.19 13.67 15.37
C LEU A 524 -37.91 14.93 15.87
N LEU A 525 -37.73 15.33 17.13
CA LEU A 525 -38.36 16.50 17.74
C LEU A 525 -37.57 17.80 17.56
N GLU A 526 -36.31 17.69 17.11
CA GLU A 526 -35.38 18.80 16.85
C GLU A 526 -35.22 19.15 15.35
N ARG A 527 -35.95 18.45 14.47
CA ARG A 527 -36.28 18.90 13.11
C ARG A 527 -37.61 19.66 13.14
#